data_AF-A0A8S3Z4R5-F1
#
_entry.id   AF-A0A8S3Z4R5-F1
#
_cell.length_a   1.000
_cell.length_b   1.000
_cell.length_c   1.000
_cell.angle_alpha   90.00
_cell.angle_beta   90.00
_cell.angle_gamma   90.00
#
_symmetry.space_group_name_H-M   'P 1'
#
loop_
_entity.id
_entity.type
_entity.pdbx_description
1 polymer ?
#
loop_
_entity_poly.entity_id
_entity_poly.type
_entity_poly.pdbx_seq_one_letter_code
_entity_poly.pdbx_strand_id
1 'polypeptide(L)'
;TGLSCAQCSASDPACRSGNIRPTACQRGERYCYVINVYINHSQGTYRGCADRERTTECIPINIRDRSGTSCVNVCDWEGCNSSHGNVLSIIQRKR
;
A
#
# COMPACT_ATOMS: atom_id res chain seq x y z
N THR A 1 8.67 -5.91 20.67
CA THR A 1 9.24 -5.76 19.32
C THR A 1 8.17 -5.13 18.44
N GLY A 2 8.49 -4.02 17.77
CA GLY A 2 7.55 -3.30 16.91
C GLY A 2 7.83 -3.64 15.45
N LEU A 3 6.77 -3.78 14.65
CA LEU A 3 6.85 -4.00 13.21
C LEU A 3 7.47 -2.77 12.52
N SER A 4 8.29 -2.97 11.49
CA SER A 4 8.76 -1.90 10.61
C SER A 4 8.21 -2.08 9.19
N CYS A 5 7.74 -0.99 8.60
CA CYS A 5 7.14 -0.97 7.26
C CYS A 5 7.75 0.16 6.43
N ALA A 6 7.76 0.02 5.09
CA ALA A 6 7.97 1.17 4.22
C ALA A 6 6.83 2.17 4.42
N GLN A 7 7.16 3.44 4.58
CA GLN A 7 6.19 4.51 4.81
C GLN A 7 6.43 5.63 3.79
N CYS A 8 5.42 5.93 2.97
CA CYS A 8 5.51 6.93 1.91
C CYS A 8 4.13 7.29 1.36
N SER A 9 4.09 8.40 0.63
CA SER A 9 2.89 8.88 -0.06
C SER A 9 3.12 8.99 -1.56
N ALA A 10 2.04 9.31 -2.29
CA ALA A 10 2.10 9.46 -3.74
C ALA A 10 3.01 10.61 -4.23
N SER A 11 3.45 11.52 -3.35
CA SER A 11 4.41 12.57 -3.69
C SER A 11 5.86 12.10 -3.69
N ASP A 12 6.16 10.92 -3.11
CA ASP A 12 7.50 10.33 -3.11
C ASP A 12 7.69 9.42 -4.35
N PRO A 13 8.61 9.76 -5.28
CA PRO A 13 8.90 8.94 -6.45
C PRO A 13 9.32 7.49 -6.12
N ALA A 14 9.99 7.28 -4.98
CA ALA A 14 10.41 5.96 -4.53
C ALA A 14 9.23 5.09 -4.09
N CYS A 15 8.09 5.69 -3.73
CA CYS A 15 6.93 5.00 -3.19
C CYS A 15 6.35 3.97 -4.18
N ARG A 16 6.33 4.31 -5.47
CA ARG A 16 5.88 3.39 -6.52
C ARG A 16 6.81 2.17 -6.64
N SER A 17 8.12 2.40 -6.60
CA SER A 17 9.13 1.32 -6.70
C SER A 17 9.15 0.41 -5.48
N GLY A 18 8.73 0.92 -4.32
CA GLY A 18 8.88 0.22 -3.04
C GLY A 18 10.32 0.15 -2.54
N ASN A 19 11.26 0.88 -3.18
CA ASN A 19 12.63 1.05 -2.71
C ASN A 19 12.68 2.09 -1.60
N ILE A 20 12.04 1.78 -0.49
CA ILE A 20 11.96 2.62 0.69
C ILE A 20 12.40 1.79 1.88
N ARG A 21 13.33 2.38 2.65
CA ARG A 21 13.81 1.75 3.87
C ARG A 21 12.67 1.68 4.89
N PRO A 22 12.33 0.49 5.42
CA PRO A 22 11.32 0.38 6.46
C PRO A 22 11.67 1.19 7.70
N THR A 23 10.66 1.82 8.29
CA THR A 23 10.74 2.53 9.57
C THR A 23 9.77 1.91 10.56
N ALA A 24 10.12 1.97 11.85
CA ALA A 24 9.29 1.41 12.91
C ALA A 24 7.88 2.01 12.90
N CYS A 25 6.89 1.15 13.06
CA CYS A 25 5.49 1.53 13.21
C CYS A 25 5.20 2.05 14.62
N GLN A 26 4.11 2.80 14.75
CA GLN A 26 3.62 3.26 16.04
C GLN A 26 3.06 2.10 16.87
N ARG A 27 2.97 2.31 18.19
CA ARG A 27 2.48 1.30 19.12
C ARG A 27 1.00 1.00 18.82
N GLY A 28 0.71 -0.23 18.42
CA GLY A 28 -0.65 -0.68 18.08
C GLY A 28 -0.81 -1.06 16.61
N GLU A 29 0.06 -0.57 15.75
CA GLU A 29 0.11 -0.96 14.34
C GLU A 29 0.84 -2.30 14.21
N ARG A 30 0.13 -3.31 13.71
CA ARG A 30 0.62 -4.70 13.61
C ARG A 30 0.75 -5.18 12.17
N TYR A 31 0.50 -4.31 11.21
CA TYR A 31 0.47 -4.64 9.81
C TYR A 31 1.14 -3.55 8.98
N CYS A 32 1.67 -3.92 7.82
CA CYS A 32 2.06 -2.98 6.77
C CYS A 32 1.01 -2.97 5.67
N TYR A 33 0.81 -1.83 5.02
CA TYR A 33 -0.05 -1.71 3.85
C TYR A 33 0.69 -1.17 2.62
N VAL A 34 0.13 -1.51 1.45
CA VAL A 34 0.34 -0.82 0.18
C VAL A 34 -1.03 -0.47 -0.39
N ILE A 35 -1.25 0.78 -0.77
CA ILE A 35 -2.45 1.23 -1.46
C ILE A 35 -2.05 1.83 -2.81
N ASN A 36 -2.65 1.34 -3.89
CA ASN A 36 -2.57 1.96 -5.19
C ASN A 36 -3.91 2.56 -5.56
N VAL A 37 -3.91 3.86 -5.88
CA VAL A 37 -5.08 4.60 -6.32
C VAL A 37 -4.92 4.92 -7.80
N TYR A 38 -5.91 4.54 -8.60
CA TYR A 38 -5.97 4.82 -10.03
C TYR A 38 -7.18 5.69 -10.32
N ILE A 39 -6.97 6.87 -10.89
CA ILE A 39 -8.04 7.81 -11.24
C ILE A 39 -7.75 8.32 -12.65
N ASN A 40 -8.58 7.93 -13.62
CA ASN A 40 -8.35 8.19 -15.04
C ASN A 40 -6.93 7.76 -15.47
N HIS A 41 -6.09 8.70 -15.94
CA HIS A 41 -4.69 8.45 -16.33
C HIS A 41 -3.66 8.70 -15.21
N SER A 42 -4.11 9.02 -14.00
CA SER A 42 -3.24 9.28 -12.85
C SER A 42 -3.21 8.08 -11.92
N GLN A 43 -2.05 7.82 -11.32
CA GLN A 43 -1.89 6.79 -10.29
C GLN A 43 -1.03 7.27 -9.12
N GLY A 44 -1.47 6.94 -7.90
CA GLY A 44 -0.75 7.21 -6.65
C GLY A 44 -0.47 5.91 -5.90
N THR A 45 0.67 5.84 -5.21
CA THR A 45 1.02 4.74 -4.30
C THR A 45 1.20 5.29 -2.92
N TYR A 46 0.67 4.60 -1.92
CA TYR A 46 0.84 4.90 -0.50
C TYR A 46 1.31 3.63 0.20
N ARG A 47 2.23 3.76 1.13
CA ARG A 47 2.71 2.66 1.96
C ARG A 47 2.77 3.13 3.39
N GLY A 48 2.49 2.24 4.33
CA GLY A 48 2.57 2.59 5.74
C GLY A 48 2.26 1.43 6.65
N CYS A 49 2.01 1.79 7.90
CA CYS A 49 1.62 0.89 8.98
C CYS A 49 0.09 0.94 9.17
N ALA A 50 -0.50 -0.17 9.61
CA ALA A 50 -1.93 -0.28 9.87
C ALA A 50 -2.19 -1.09 11.15
N ASP A 51 -3.32 -0.79 11.77
CA ASP A 51 -3.93 -1.55 12.87
C ASP A 51 -4.97 -2.58 12.38
N ARG A 52 -5.38 -2.50 11.11
CA ARG A 52 -6.34 -3.40 10.48
C ARG A 52 -5.70 -4.66 9.91
N GLU A 53 -6.40 -5.78 10.06
CA GLU A 53 -5.96 -7.11 9.61
C GLU A 53 -5.76 -7.24 8.09
N ARG A 54 -5.06 -8.32 7.71
CA ARG A 54 -4.72 -8.69 6.33
C ARG A 54 -5.94 -8.64 5.40
N THR A 55 -5.90 -7.72 4.44
CA THR A 55 -6.81 -7.66 3.30
C THR A 55 -6.03 -7.56 2.00
N THR A 56 -6.61 -8.05 0.91
CA THR A 56 -6.13 -7.76 -0.45
C THR A 56 -7.34 -7.62 -1.35
N GLU A 57 -7.66 -6.39 -1.71
CA GLU A 57 -8.88 -6.08 -2.44
C GLU A 57 -8.69 -4.85 -3.31
N CYS A 58 -9.50 -4.75 -4.36
CA CYS A 58 -9.63 -3.52 -5.16
C CYS A 58 -11.09 -3.09 -5.11
N ILE A 59 -11.33 -1.87 -4.64
CA ILE A 59 -12.66 -1.29 -4.52
C ILE A 59 -12.79 -0.06 -5.42
N PRO A 60 -13.97 0.18 -6.02
CA PRO A 60 -14.24 1.45 -6.67
C PRO A 60 -14.23 2.57 -5.62
N ILE A 61 -13.65 3.70 -5.97
CA ILE A 61 -13.67 4.90 -5.14
C ILE A 61 -14.17 6.09 -5.94
N ASN A 62 -14.79 7.05 -5.26
CA ASN A 62 -15.12 8.35 -5.81
C ASN A 62 -14.39 9.41 -4.99
N ILE A 63 -13.50 10.17 -5.63
CA ILE A 63 -12.82 11.30 -4.98
C ILE A 63 -13.29 12.56 -5.69
N ARG A 64 -14.12 13.35 -4.99
CA ARG A 64 -14.86 14.47 -5.58
C ARG A 64 -15.69 13.96 -6.78
N ASP A 65 -15.46 14.50 -7.96
CA ASP A 65 -16.19 14.16 -9.20
C ASP A 65 -15.44 13.18 -10.10
N ARG A 66 -14.48 12.44 -9.55
CA ARG A 66 -13.68 11.46 -10.30
C ARG A 66 -13.87 10.07 -9.73
N SER A 67 -14.29 9.14 -10.60
CA SER A 67 -14.30 7.72 -10.30
C SER A 67 -12.92 7.10 -10.51
N GLY A 68 -12.58 6.17 -9.63
CA GLY A 68 -11.30 5.49 -9.67
C GLY A 68 -11.37 4.12 -9.00
N THR A 69 -10.21 3.50 -8.86
CA THR A 69 -10.04 2.22 -8.18
C THR A 69 -8.95 2.35 -7.13
N SER A 70 -9.25 1.91 -5.91
CA SER A 70 -8.26 1.77 -4.84
C SER A 70 -7.99 0.29 -4.61
N CYS A 71 -6.75 -0.12 -4.79
CA CYS A 71 -6.28 -1.47 -4.51
C CYS A 71 -5.40 -1.46 -3.26
N VAL A 72 -5.77 -2.24 -2.25
CA VAL A 72 -5.03 -2.36 -0.99
C VAL A 72 -4.47 -3.77 -0.84
N ASN A 73 -3.26 -3.87 -0.28
CA ASN A 73 -2.68 -5.12 0.21
C ASN A 73 -2.11 -4.87 1.60
N VAL A 74 -2.42 -5.76 2.54
CA VAL A 74 -1.96 -5.70 3.93
C VAL A 74 -1.24 -7.01 4.28
N CYS A 75 -0.12 -6.88 4.99
CA CYS A 75 0.78 -7.96 5.40
C CYS A 75 1.30 -7.70 6.83
N ASP A 76 1.86 -8.72 7.49
CA ASP A 76 2.18 -8.68 8.95
C ASP A 76 3.65 -8.99 9.28
N TRP A 77 4.56 -8.94 8.29
CA TRP A 77 5.98 -9.20 8.50
C TRP A 77 6.85 -8.00 8.14
N GLU A 78 8.04 -7.93 8.75
CA GLU A 78 8.97 -6.81 8.61
C GLU A 78 9.23 -6.45 7.15
N GLY A 79 8.99 -5.18 6.80
CA GLY A 79 9.26 -4.64 5.46
C GLY A 79 8.47 -5.32 4.34
N CYS A 80 7.40 -6.07 4.63
CA CYS A 80 6.62 -6.80 3.63
C CYS A 80 6.03 -5.92 2.54
N ASN A 81 5.78 -4.66 2.86
CA ASN A 81 5.32 -3.66 1.91
C ASN A 81 6.48 -2.94 1.20
N SER A 82 7.72 -3.43 1.29
CA SER A 82 8.89 -2.95 0.56
C SER A 82 9.19 -3.95 -0.55
N SER A 83 9.55 -3.49 -1.75
CA SER A 83 9.84 -4.36 -2.92
C SER A 83 8.66 -5.12 -3.55
N HIS A 84 7.44 -5.01 -3.02
CA HIS A 84 6.25 -5.46 -3.73
C HIS A 84 5.74 -4.34 -4.66
N GLY A 85 5.93 -4.58 -5.97
CA GLY A 85 5.33 -3.79 -7.04
C GLY A 85 3.81 -3.67 -6.88
N ASN A 86 3.19 -2.77 -7.66
CA ASN A 86 1.75 -2.46 -7.63
C ASN A 86 0.89 -3.64 -7.15
N VAL A 87 -0.03 -3.43 -6.22
CA VAL A 87 -0.98 -4.42 -5.67
C VAL A 87 -1.66 -5.24 -6.79
N LEU A 88 -1.84 -4.65 -7.98
CA LEU A 88 -2.30 -5.34 -9.19
C LEU A 88 -1.42 -6.54 -9.60
N SER A 89 -0.10 -6.46 -9.46
CA SER A 89 0.84 -7.56 -9.75
C SER A 89 0.70 -8.72 -8.77
N ILE A 90 0.25 -8.45 -7.53
CA ILE A 90 -0.06 -9.49 -6.52
C ILE A 90 -1.40 -10.14 -6.84
N ILE A 91 -2.41 -9.35 -7.20
CA ILE A 91 -3.76 -9.86 -7.50
C ILE A 91 -3.79 -10.67 -8.80
N GLN A 92 -3.06 -10.24 -9.85
CA GLN A 92 -3.01 -10.96 -11.13
C GLN A 92 -2.33 -12.34 -11.04
N ARG A 93 -1.44 -12.57 -10.07
CA ARG A 93 -0.82 -13.89 -9.84
C ARG A 93 -1.73 -14.91 -9.16
N LYS A 94 -2.91 -14.50 -8.70
CA LYS A 94 -3.92 -15.37 -8.07
C LYS A 94 -5.05 -15.77 -9.02
N ARG A 95 -4.97 -15.40 -10.31
CA ARG A 95 -5.90 -15.84 -11.35
C ARG A 95 -5.30 -16.94 -12.20
#